data_AF-A0AAW1R288-F1
#
_entry.id   AF-A0AAW1R288-F1
#
_cell.length_a   1.000
_cell.length_b   1.000
_cell.length_c   1.000
_cell.angle_alpha   90.00
_cell.angle_beta   90.00
_cell.angle_gamma   90.00
#
_symmetry.space_group_name_H-M   'P 1'
#
loop_
_entity.id
_entity.type
_entity.pdbx_description
1 polymer ?
#
loop_
_entity_poly.entity_id
_entity_poly.type
_entity_poly.pdbx_seq_one_letter_code
_entity_poly.pdbx_strand_id
1 'polypeptide(L)'
;MCEVQEWLAEQVLSAVLAAAQPHHARWRVADVVRAVRCEHERFYSMRQPLALAQGSGAAVPAGATVALNLALDAGLVADPRSGAPVPDDSRVVVLDGLLHERERTALLAWLTADGWDHRRGPPVTKWERTCVDREGDAATWGLRPEVQTALREAPPPEVLTLQARLAALYPEFTICHMPCSAVEPPGDWWEEEAGDEAPAPLSAFVGNAVEAGQPCSWHTDFDPFRTPLGSPWEARYGRYGNRQRGKPLCVSMLVYLNEAWPPEYDAETLFLDPDTGTGVLVRPAPGRVVLMDADVTHRISPPSLLAQQPRYSLVWKLAFFPAGGPECSPTQECSLARPQWGPAQRLGTSGGLPVPAMACEAAESIISTRSCLA
;
A
#
# COMPACT_ATOMS: atom_id res chain seq x y z
N MET A 1 0.55 13.51 -26.48
CA MET A 1 0.08 12.20 -25.97
C MET A 1 0.07 11.09 -27.03
N CYS A 2 -0.25 11.37 -28.31
CA CYS A 2 -0.24 10.35 -29.38
C CYS A 2 1.19 9.87 -29.74
N GLU A 3 2.15 10.79 -29.83
CA GLU A 3 3.49 10.50 -30.38
C GLU A 3 4.35 9.56 -29.52
N VAL A 4 4.24 9.59 -28.19
CA VAL A 4 5.05 8.72 -27.31
C VAL A 4 4.49 7.29 -27.26
N GLN A 5 3.16 7.15 -27.31
CA GLN A 5 2.52 5.83 -27.40
C GLN A 5 2.75 5.19 -28.77
N GLU A 6 2.73 5.99 -29.85
CA GLU A 6 3.12 5.55 -31.19
C GLU A 6 4.60 5.16 -31.25
N TRP A 7 5.50 5.96 -30.67
CA TRP A 7 6.93 5.66 -30.63
C TRP A 7 7.28 4.40 -29.82
N LEU A 8 6.68 4.23 -28.63
CA LEU A 8 6.83 2.99 -27.83
C LEU A 8 6.21 1.78 -28.53
N ALA A 9 5.04 1.95 -29.17
CA ALA A 9 4.44 0.89 -29.96
C ALA A 9 5.33 0.50 -31.15
N GLU A 10 5.94 1.46 -31.84
CA GLU A 10 6.86 1.23 -32.96
C GLU A 10 8.17 0.57 -32.51
N GLN A 11 8.77 0.99 -31.40
CA GLN A 11 10.02 0.43 -30.88
C GLN A 11 9.82 -0.98 -30.31
N VAL A 12 8.75 -1.21 -29.54
CA VAL A 12 8.44 -2.55 -29.00
C VAL A 12 8.04 -3.48 -30.14
N LEU A 13 7.24 -3.02 -31.10
CA LEU A 13 6.91 -3.81 -32.28
C LEU A 13 8.16 -4.13 -33.11
N SER A 14 9.05 -3.17 -33.32
CA SER A 14 10.31 -3.38 -34.03
C SER A 14 11.23 -4.35 -33.31
N ALA A 15 11.34 -4.27 -31.97
CA ALA A 15 12.12 -5.21 -31.17
C ALA A 15 11.52 -6.62 -31.20
N VAL A 16 10.19 -6.74 -31.10
CA VAL A 16 9.47 -8.02 -31.20
C VAL A 16 9.63 -8.63 -32.61
N LEU A 17 9.53 -7.82 -33.66
CA LEU A 17 9.76 -8.26 -35.05
C LEU A 17 11.21 -8.65 -35.30
N ALA A 18 12.18 -7.90 -34.75
CA ALA A 18 13.61 -8.20 -34.86
C ALA A 18 14.00 -9.48 -34.08
N ALA A 19 13.33 -9.74 -32.95
CA ALA A 19 13.49 -10.96 -32.17
C ALA A 19 12.66 -12.15 -32.70
N ALA A 20 11.82 -11.94 -33.72
CA ALA A 20 10.95 -12.98 -34.25
C ALA A 20 11.76 -14.10 -34.90
N GLN A 21 11.64 -15.31 -34.35
CA GLN A 21 12.25 -16.52 -34.88
C GLN A 21 11.24 -17.29 -35.74
N PRO A 22 11.68 -18.14 -36.70
CA PRO A 22 10.77 -18.91 -37.55
C PRO A 22 9.73 -19.76 -36.80
N HIS A 23 10.05 -20.20 -35.57
CA HIS A 23 9.12 -20.97 -34.74
C HIS A 23 8.03 -20.10 -34.08
N HIS A 24 8.22 -18.78 -33.96
CA HIS A 24 7.20 -17.84 -33.46
C HIS A 24 6.04 -17.67 -34.45
N ALA A 25 6.22 -18.00 -35.74
CA ALA A 25 5.14 -17.95 -36.74
C ALA A 25 3.95 -18.88 -36.42
N ARG A 26 4.13 -19.81 -35.47
CA ARG A 26 3.08 -20.73 -34.99
C ARG A 26 2.35 -20.22 -33.75
N TRP A 27 2.79 -19.12 -33.15
CA TRP A 27 2.21 -18.58 -31.93
C TRP A 27 0.98 -17.75 -32.27
N ARG A 28 -0.06 -17.82 -31.44
CA ARG A 28 -1.20 -16.90 -31.56
C ARG A 28 -0.77 -15.54 -31.01
N VAL A 29 -1.30 -14.45 -31.57
CA VAL A 29 -1.01 -13.08 -31.10
C VAL A 29 -1.24 -12.94 -29.59
N ALA A 30 -2.31 -13.54 -29.07
CA ALA A 30 -2.60 -13.55 -27.63
C ALA A 30 -1.49 -14.21 -26.80
N ASP A 31 -0.85 -15.27 -27.32
CA ASP A 31 0.26 -15.95 -26.64
C ASP A 31 1.52 -15.07 -26.63
N VAL A 32 1.80 -14.34 -27.72
CA VAL A 32 2.91 -13.38 -27.81
C VAL A 32 2.70 -12.23 -26.83
N VAL A 33 1.52 -11.59 -26.83
CA VAL A 33 1.18 -10.49 -25.92
C VAL A 33 1.32 -10.92 -24.45
N ARG A 34 0.86 -12.12 -24.12
CA ARG A 34 0.99 -12.70 -22.78
C ARG A 34 2.46 -12.91 -22.41
N ALA A 35 3.28 -13.47 -23.30
CA ALA A 35 4.70 -13.66 -23.05
C ALA A 35 5.44 -12.34 -22.81
N VAL A 36 5.19 -11.31 -23.65
CA VAL A 36 5.78 -9.97 -23.47
C VAL A 36 5.38 -9.36 -22.11
N ARG A 37 4.11 -9.49 -21.71
CA ARG A 37 3.64 -9.01 -20.40
C ARG A 37 4.31 -9.74 -19.23
N CYS A 38 4.50 -11.06 -19.34
CA CYS A 38 5.18 -11.85 -18.32
C CYS A 38 6.66 -11.46 -18.21
N GLU A 39 7.36 -11.26 -19.33
CA GLU A 39 8.76 -10.81 -19.32
C GLU A 39 8.90 -9.39 -18.78
N HIS A 40 7.96 -8.48 -19.10
CA HIS A 40 7.91 -7.13 -18.51
C HIS A 40 7.77 -7.18 -16.98
N GLU A 41 6.82 -7.96 -16.48
CA GLU A 41 6.63 -8.17 -15.03
C GLU A 41 7.89 -8.75 -14.37
N ARG A 42 8.58 -9.67 -15.04
CA ARG A 42 9.81 -10.29 -14.56
C ARG A 42 10.97 -9.30 -14.53
N PHE A 43 11.17 -8.55 -15.61
CA PHE A 43 12.25 -7.58 -15.74
C PHE A 43 12.18 -6.51 -14.64
N TYR A 44 10.99 -5.98 -14.39
CA TYR A 44 10.74 -4.98 -13.35
C TYR A 44 10.41 -5.59 -11.97
N SER A 45 10.54 -6.91 -11.80
CA SER A 45 10.28 -7.59 -10.53
C SER A 45 8.90 -7.30 -9.92
N MET A 46 7.88 -7.05 -10.76
CA MET A 46 6.56 -6.61 -10.32
C MET A 46 5.79 -7.67 -9.53
N ARG A 47 6.08 -8.95 -9.78
CA ARG A 47 5.36 -10.09 -9.20
C ARG A 47 6.30 -11.00 -8.40
N GLN A 48 7.11 -10.42 -7.52
CA GLN A 48 7.89 -11.19 -6.56
C GLN A 48 7.00 -11.52 -5.34
N PRO A 49 6.57 -12.79 -5.15
CA PRO A 49 5.70 -13.13 -4.04
C PRO A 49 6.40 -12.90 -2.70
N LEU A 50 5.62 -12.58 -1.67
CA LEU A 50 6.13 -12.48 -0.30
C LEU A 50 6.90 -13.75 0.11
N ALA A 51 8.04 -13.58 0.76
CA ALA A 51 8.73 -14.68 1.41
C ALA A 51 7.88 -15.20 2.58
N LEU A 52 7.73 -16.52 2.69
CA LEU A 52 6.88 -17.15 3.72
C LEU A 52 7.73 -18.03 4.64
N ALA A 53 7.34 -18.14 5.92
CA ALA A 53 7.98 -19.04 6.86
C ALA A 53 7.84 -20.51 6.42
N GLN A 54 8.96 -21.21 6.23
CA GLN A 54 8.98 -22.62 5.83
C GLN A 54 8.33 -23.53 6.89
N GLY A 55 7.53 -24.52 6.44
CA GLY A 55 6.99 -25.58 7.30
C GLY A 55 5.86 -25.17 8.25
N SER A 56 5.48 -23.88 8.28
CA SER A 56 4.25 -23.46 8.93
C SER A 56 3.08 -23.76 7.99
N GLY A 57 2.16 -24.63 8.39
CA GLY A 57 0.83 -24.62 7.79
C GLY A 57 0.26 -23.23 8.06
N ALA A 58 0.28 -22.36 7.06
CA ALA A 58 -0.15 -20.98 7.16
C ALA A 58 -1.65 -20.98 7.41
N ALA A 59 -2.04 -21.11 8.67
CA ALA A 59 -3.40 -20.94 9.12
C ALA A 59 -3.50 -19.56 9.75
N VAL A 60 -4.58 -18.86 9.42
CA VAL A 60 -5.00 -17.69 10.18
C VAL A 60 -5.17 -18.13 11.63
N PRO A 61 -4.55 -17.45 12.62
CA PRO A 61 -4.67 -17.85 14.01
C PRO A 61 -6.14 -17.92 14.42
N ALA A 62 -6.53 -18.97 15.14
CA ALA A 62 -7.91 -19.13 15.63
C ALA A 62 -8.36 -17.97 16.54
N GLY A 63 -7.41 -17.20 17.10
CA GLY A 63 -7.67 -16.01 17.92
C GLY A 63 -7.73 -14.69 17.14
N ALA A 64 -7.56 -14.70 15.81
CA ALA A 64 -7.69 -13.49 15.02
C ALA A 64 -9.16 -13.05 14.95
N THR A 65 -9.44 -11.81 15.31
CA THR A 65 -10.80 -11.24 15.35
C THR A 65 -10.86 -9.94 14.57
N VAL A 66 -12.02 -9.66 14.00
CA VAL A 66 -12.28 -8.41 13.26
C VAL A 66 -12.81 -7.37 14.25
N ALA A 67 -12.00 -6.35 14.50
CA ALA A 67 -12.38 -5.22 15.34
C ALA A 67 -13.16 -4.16 14.55
N LEU A 68 -12.89 -4.04 13.24
CA LEU A 68 -13.59 -3.13 12.33
C LEU A 68 -13.59 -3.71 10.91
N ASN A 69 -14.73 -3.60 10.23
CA ASN A 69 -14.88 -3.85 8.79
C ASN A 69 -15.67 -2.67 8.22
N LEU A 70 -15.00 -1.77 7.51
CA LEU A 70 -15.52 -0.47 7.07
C LEU A 70 -15.53 -0.37 5.55
N ALA A 71 -16.58 0.27 5.03
CA ALA A 71 -16.66 0.85 3.70
C ALA A 71 -16.85 2.37 3.82
N LEU A 72 -16.02 3.13 3.12
CA LEU A 72 -16.03 4.59 3.06
C LEU A 72 -15.69 5.05 1.63
N ASP A 73 -15.88 6.34 1.33
CA ASP A 73 -15.42 6.94 0.07
C ASP A 73 -15.93 6.18 -1.17
N ALA A 74 -17.25 6.23 -1.35
CA ALA A 74 -17.93 5.62 -2.48
C ALA A 74 -17.90 6.51 -3.72
N GLY A 75 -17.44 5.95 -4.82
CA GLY A 75 -17.45 6.56 -6.15
C GLY A 75 -18.08 5.65 -7.21
N LEU A 76 -18.05 6.14 -8.45
CA LEU A 76 -18.39 5.34 -9.62
C LEU A 76 -17.13 5.11 -10.45
N VAL A 77 -16.82 3.84 -10.74
CA VAL A 77 -15.74 3.46 -11.65
C VAL A 77 -16.30 2.82 -12.91
N ALA A 78 -15.57 2.88 -14.02
CA ALA A 78 -16.02 2.24 -15.26
C ALA A 78 -15.86 0.71 -15.18
N ASP A 79 -16.92 -0.03 -15.45
CA ASP A 79 -16.85 -1.48 -15.60
C ASP A 79 -15.99 -1.83 -16.83
N PRO A 80 -14.93 -2.65 -16.69
CA PRO A 80 -13.99 -2.91 -17.79
C PRO A 80 -14.59 -3.62 -19.00
N ARG A 81 -15.79 -4.21 -18.89
CA ARG A 81 -16.42 -5.01 -19.95
C ARG A 81 -17.50 -4.24 -20.68
N SER A 82 -18.30 -3.52 -19.93
CA SER A 82 -19.48 -2.81 -20.43
C SER A 82 -19.25 -1.31 -20.55
N GLY A 83 -18.24 -0.76 -19.88
CA GLY A 83 -18.03 0.69 -19.74
C GLY A 83 -19.07 1.37 -18.85
N ALA A 84 -20.03 0.62 -18.30
CA ALA A 84 -21.07 1.17 -17.44
C ALA A 84 -20.46 1.59 -16.08
N PRO A 85 -20.95 2.68 -15.46
CA PRO A 85 -20.51 3.04 -14.13
C PRO A 85 -20.96 1.98 -13.12
N VAL A 86 -20.03 1.52 -12.29
CA VAL A 86 -20.29 0.61 -11.17
C VAL A 86 -19.87 1.27 -9.86
N PRO A 87 -20.64 1.09 -8.76
CA PRO A 87 -20.23 1.56 -7.45
C PRO A 87 -18.92 0.92 -7.02
N ASP A 88 -18.06 1.74 -6.44
CA ASP A 88 -16.80 1.36 -5.83
C ASP A 88 -16.70 2.01 -4.46
N ASP A 89 -16.31 1.28 -3.43
CA ASP A 89 -16.13 1.80 -2.08
C ASP A 89 -14.80 1.32 -1.49
N SER A 90 -14.03 2.26 -0.95
CA SER A 90 -12.77 1.96 -0.29
C SER A 90 -13.00 1.16 1.00
N ARG A 91 -12.04 0.29 1.33
CA ARG A 91 -12.15 -0.67 2.44
C ARG A 91 -11.05 -0.48 3.48
N VAL A 92 -11.46 -0.56 4.75
CA VAL A 92 -10.56 -0.64 5.90
C VAL A 92 -11.01 -1.80 6.79
N VAL A 93 -10.08 -2.69 7.11
CA VAL A 93 -10.29 -3.83 7.99
C VAL A 93 -9.27 -3.79 9.12
N VAL A 94 -9.73 -3.89 10.36
CA VAL A 94 -8.88 -3.93 11.55
C VAL A 94 -8.97 -5.31 12.17
N LEU A 95 -7.80 -5.94 12.34
CA LEU A 95 -7.64 -7.29 12.84
C LEU A 95 -6.83 -7.27 14.13
N ASP A 96 -7.41 -7.82 15.20
CA ASP A 96 -6.71 -8.09 16.45
C ASP A 96 -6.31 -9.57 16.49
N GLY A 97 -5.11 -9.87 17.00
CA GLY A 97 -4.61 -11.24 17.12
C GLY A 97 -4.02 -11.84 15.84
N LEU A 98 -3.90 -11.07 14.75
CA LEU A 98 -3.17 -11.52 13.55
C LEU A 98 -1.65 -11.49 13.77
N LEU A 99 -1.14 -10.47 14.47
CA LEU A 99 0.22 -10.40 15.01
C LEU A 99 0.16 -10.67 16.52
N HIS A 100 0.80 -11.74 16.99
CA HIS A 100 0.76 -12.09 18.41
C HIS A 100 1.81 -11.31 19.21
N GLU A 101 1.59 -11.25 20.53
CA GLU A 101 2.43 -10.51 21.47
C GLU A 101 3.93 -10.87 21.39
N ARG A 102 4.25 -12.16 21.23
CA ARG A 102 5.65 -12.61 21.05
C ARG A 102 6.30 -12.02 19.80
N GLU A 103 5.57 -12.02 18.68
CA GLU A 103 6.08 -11.51 17.41
C GLU A 103 6.14 -9.99 17.39
N ARG A 104 5.14 -9.32 17.97
CA ARG A 104 5.14 -7.86 18.15
C ARG A 104 6.38 -7.41 18.94
N THR A 105 6.64 -8.05 20.08
CA THR A 105 7.79 -7.72 20.94
C THR A 105 9.11 -7.95 20.22
N ALA A 106 9.28 -9.10 19.57
CA ALA A 106 10.50 -9.41 18.83
C ALA A 106 10.71 -8.49 17.62
N LEU A 107 9.64 -8.12 16.90
CA LEU A 107 9.70 -7.17 15.79
C LEU A 107 10.06 -5.76 16.27
N LEU A 108 9.47 -5.28 17.37
CA LEU A 108 9.83 -3.98 17.94
C LEU A 108 11.30 -3.95 18.37
N ALA A 109 11.78 -4.98 19.08
CA ALA A 109 13.18 -5.11 19.46
C ALA A 109 14.12 -5.18 18.23
N TRP A 110 13.68 -5.83 17.15
CA TRP A 110 14.41 -5.86 15.88
C TRP A 110 14.47 -4.48 15.23
N LEU A 111 13.42 -3.65 15.33
CA LEU A 111 13.42 -2.28 14.80
C LEU A 111 14.14 -1.29 15.70
N THR A 112 14.27 -1.56 17.00
CA THR A 112 14.99 -0.71 17.95
C THR A 112 16.27 -1.40 18.44
N ALA A 113 16.21 -2.02 19.60
CA ALA A 113 17.19 -2.94 20.17
C ALA A 113 16.51 -3.74 21.29
N ASP A 114 17.11 -4.88 21.67
CA ASP A 114 16.64 -5.62 22.85
C ASP A 114 16.75 -4.76 24.12
N GLY A 115 15.69 -4.73 24.91
CA GLY A 115 15.60 -3.91 26.12
C GLY A 115 15.72 -2.39 25.91
N TRP A 116 15.46 -1.88 24.69
CA TRP A 116 15.58 -0.45 24.40
C TRP A 116 14.64 0.42 25.25
N ASP A 117 15.16 1.50 25.83
CA ASP A 117 14.35 2.51 26.51
C ASP A 117 13.67 3.43 25.48
N HIS A 118 12.41 3.13 25.16
CA HIS A 118 11.60 3.83 24.17
C HIS A 118 11.32 5.31 24.51
N ARG A 119 11.54 5.74 25.76
CA ARG A 119 11.41 7.16 26.15
C ARG A 119 12.52 8.03 25.57
N ARG A 120 13.62 7.41 25.14
CA ARG A 120 14.75 8.10 24.49
C ARG A 120 14.52 8.38 23.01
N GLY A 121 13.36 7.98 22.48
CA GLY A 121 13.08 7.98 21.06
C GLY A 121 13.70 6.78 20.33
N PRO A 122 13.55 6.71 19.00
CA PRO A 122 14.08 5.64 18.17
C PRO A 122 15.62 5.65 18.11
N PRO A 123 16.28 4.47 18.05
CA PRO A 123 17.74 4.42 17.92
C PRO A 123 18.18 4.85 16.51
N VAL A 124 19.10 5.82 16.47
CA VAL A 124 19.65 6.39 15.21
C VAL A 124 20.41 5.39 14.33
N THR A 125 20.72 4.20 14.84
CA THR A 125 21.33 3.12 14.06
C THR A 125 20.36 2.51 13.05
N LYS A 126 19.04 2.62 13.28
CA LYS A 126 17.99 2.05 12.43
C LYS A 126 16.97 3.09 11.96
N TRP A 127 16.93 4.25 12.62
CA TRP A 127 15.98 5.31 12.37
C TRP A 127 16.70 6.61 12.05
N GLU A 128 16.05 7.48 11.30
CA GLU A 128 16.55 8.81 10.97
C GLU A 128 15.41 9.82 10.86
N ARG A 129 15.75 11.11 11.03
CA ARG A 129 14.78 12.22 10.94
C ARG A 129 14.81 12.84 9.55
N THR A 130 14.34 12.09 8.56
CA THR A 130 14.30 12.49 7.15
C THR A 130 12.91 12.33 6.54
N CYS A 131 11.97 11.68 7.24
CA CYS A 131 10.63 11.41 6.71
C CYS A 131 9.76 12.67 6.81
N VAL A 132 9.25 13.14 5.68
CA VAL A 132 8.48 14.39 5.57
C VAL A 132 7.17 14.10 4.86
N ASP A 133 6.03 14.15 5.58
CA ASP A 133 4.69 13.83 5.06
C ASP A 133 4.14 14.85 4.06
N ARG A 134 4.65 16.08 4.08
CA ARG A 134 4.32 17.14 3.11
C ARG A 134 5.51 18.07 2.95
N GLU A 135 5.80 18.50 1.72
CA GLU A 135 6.82 19.53 1.48
C GLU A 135 6.60 20.75 2.40
N GLY A 136 7.65 21.10 3.16
CA GLY A 136 7.63 22.16 4.17
C GLY A 136 7.32 21.70 5.61
N ASP A 137 6.88 20.46 5.83
CA ASP A 137 6.67 19.90 7.17
C ASP A 137 8.01 19.59 7.86
N ALA A 138 7.98 19.55 9.19
CA ALA A 138 9.13 19.14 9.99
C ALA A 138 9.41 17.64 9.80
N ALA A 139 10.68 17.29 9.59
CA ALA A 139 11.08 15.89 9.45
C ALA A 139 10.77 15.07 10.72
N THR A 140 10.16 13.92 10.50
CA THR A 140 9.78 12.92 11.49
C THR A 140 10.67 11.68 11.39
N TRP A 141 10.50 10.76 12.34
CA TRP A 141 11.29 9.54 12.38
C TRP A 141 10.81 8.51 11.36
N GLY A 142 11.66 8.24 10.37
CA GLY A 142 11.55 7.15 9.42
C GLY A 142 12.59 6.05 9.67
N LEU A 143 12.36 4.87 9.10
CA LEU A 143 13.39 3.82 9.02
C LEU A 143 14.45 4.20 7.99
N ARG A 144 15.70 3.89 8.31
CA ARG A 144 16.81 4.03 7.37
C ARG A 144 16.64 3.10 6.16
N PRO A 145 17.12 3.49 4.96
CA PRO A 145 17.00 2.68 3.74
C PRO A 145 17.57 1.25 3.87
N GLU A 146 18.63 1.04 4.65
CA GLU A 146 19.21 -0.30 4.85
C GLU A 146 18.29 -1.21 5.66
N VAL A 147 17.53 -0.64 6.61
CA VAL A 147 16.55 -1.39 7.41
C VAL A 147 15.34 -1.75 6.56
N GLN A 148 14.86 -0.81 5.74
CA GLN A 148 13.78 -1.06 4.79
C GLN A 148 14.17 -2.14 3.77
N THR A 149 15.40 -2.11 3.27
CA THR A 149 15.95 -3.14 2.39
C THR A 149 16.05 -4.49 3.10
N ALA A 150 16.51 -4.52 4.36
CA ALA A 150 16.57 -5.76 5.14
C ALA A 150 15.18 -6.37 5.37
N LEU A 151 14.15 -5.55 5.64
CA LEU A 151 12.76 -6.02 5.76
C LEU A 151 12.24 -6.68 4.48
N ARG A 152 12.69 -6.22 3.30
CA ARG A 152 12.28 -6.78 2.00
C ARG A 152 13.08 -8.03 1.61
N GLU A 153 14.40 -7.97 1.71
CA GLU A 153 15.30 -9.00 1.15
C GLU A 153 15.64 -10.11 2.15
N ALA A 154 15.67 -9.78 3.44
CA ALA A 154 16.03 -10.70 4.52
C ALA A 154 15.14 -10.46 5.77
N PRO A 155 13.81 -10.56 5.62
CA PRO A 155 12.87 -10.26 6.70
C PRO A 155 13.13 -11.10 7.95
N PRO A 156 12.98 -10.51 9.16
CA PRO A 156 13.04 -11.29 10.39
C PRO A 156 11.90 -12.31 10.47
N PRO A 157 12.04 -13.39 11.26
CA PRO A 157 11.05 -14.47 11.36
C PRO A 157 9.61 -14.01 11.65
N GLU A 158 9.45 -12.94 12.42
CA GLU A 158 8.17 -12.35 12.79
C GLU A 158 7.45 -11.78 11.56
N VAL A 159 8.20 -11.14 10.66
CA VAL A 159 7.68 -10.61 9.39
C VAL A 159 7.29 -11.77 8.46
N LEU A 160 8.14 -12.80 8.34
CA LEU A 160 7.82 -14.00 7.55
C LEU A 160 6.56 -14.71 8.06
N THR A 161 6.36 -14.74 9.38
CA THR A 161 5.18 -15.35 10.01
C THR A 161 3.91 -14.55 9.71
N LEU A 162 3.97 -13.23 9.82
CA LEU A 162 2.83 -12.37 9.49
C LEU A 162 2.50 -12.42 8.00
N GLN A 163 3.51 -12.44 7.12
CA GLN A 163 3.33 -12.61 5.67
C GLN A 163 2.64 -13.93 5.34
N ALA A 164 3.00 -15.03 6.01
CA ALA A 164 2.33 -16.33 5.84
C ALA A 164 0.85 -16.28 6.24
N ARG A 165 0.53 -15.63 7.37
CA ARG A 165 -0.87 -15.46 7.81
C ARG A 165 -1.67 -14.58 6.87
N LEU A 166 -1.06 -13.52 6.33
CA LEU A 166 -1.68 -12.68 5.33
C LEU A 166 -1.97 -13.47 4.04
N ALA A 167 -1.01 -14.24 3.54
CA ALA A 167 -1.23 -15.11 2.38
C ALA A 167 -2.36 -16.14 2.64
N ALA A 168 -2.48 -16.65 3.86
CA ALA A 168 -3.56 -17.56 4.25
C ALA A 168 -4.94 -16.87 4.33
N LEU A 169 -4.99 -15.57 4.66
CA LEU A 169 -6.22 -14.77 4.64
C LEU A 169 -6.71 -14.48 3.22
N TYR A 170 -5.79 -14.47 2.25
CA TYR A 170 -6.02 -14.08 0.86
C TYR A 170 -5.52 -15.14 -0.13
N PRO A 171 -6.01 -16.40 -0.06
CA PRO A 171 -5.52 -17.50 -0.90
C PRO A 171 -5.84 -17.32 -2.38
N GLU A 172 -6.78 -16.46 -2.73
CA GLU A 172 -7.13 -16.11 -4.11
C GLU A 172 -6.20 -15.07 -4.73
N PHE A 173 -5.23 -14.56 -3.97
CA PHE A 173 -4.23 -13.60 -4.40
C PHE A 173 -2.81 -14.15 -4.22
N THR A 174 -1.96 -13.86 -5.21
CA THR A 174 -0.51 -13.82 -5.03
C THR A 174 -0.16 -12.44 -4.47
N ILE A 175 0.23 -12.39 -3.19
CA ILE A 175 0.61 -11.14 -2.54
C ILE A 175 2.11 -10.88 -2.78
N CYS A 176 2.41 -9.66 -3.18
CA CYS A 176 3.76 -9.14 -3.39
C CYS A 176 3.96 -7.85 -2.59
N HIS A 177 5.21 -7.51 -2.30
CA HIS A 177 5.56 -6.12 -1.97
C HIS A 177 5.25 -5.21 -3.17
N MET A 178 4.87 -3.97 -2.91
CA MET A 178 4.73 -2.97 -3.98
C MET A 178 6.08 -2.84 -4.72
N PRO A 179 6.11 -2.96 -6.06
CA PRO A 179 7.35 -2.81 -6.83
C PRO A 179 7.63 -1.33 -7.04
N CYS A 180 8.13 -0.69 -6.00
CA CYS A 180 8.38 0.74 -5.90
C CYS A 180 9.12 1.35 -7.11
N SER A 181 10.21 0.72 -7.55
CA SER A 181 10.96 1.14 -8.75
C SER A 181 10.19 1.01 -10.07
N ALA A 182 9.14 0.19 -10.10
CA ALA A 182 8.27 0.05 -11.26
C ALA A 182 7.12 1.06 -11.25
N VAL A 183 6.81 1.66 -10.10
CA VAL A 183 5.79 2.70 -9.95
C VAL A 183 6.38 4.09 -10.24
N GLU A 184 7.66 4.28 -9.94
CA GLU A 184 8.40 5.48 -10.33
C GLU A 184 8.57 5.55 -11.86
N PRO A 185 8.54 6.76 -12.45
CA PRO A 185 8.95 6.94 -13.83
C PRO A 185 10.47 6.70 -13.97
N PRO A 186 10.95 6.35 -15.17
CA PRO A 186 12.37 6.11 -15.43
C PRO A 186 13.25 7.33 -15.04
N GLY A 187 14.48 7.07 -14.57
CA GLY A 187 15.40 8.08 -14.02
C GLY A 187 15.59 9.33 -14.87
N ASP A 188 15.58 9.18 -16.20
CA ASP A 188 15.82 10.26 -17.17
C ASP A 188 14.72 11.34 -17.19
N TRP A 189 13.54 11.07 -16.61
CA TRP A 189 12.43 12.03 -16.53
C TRP A 189 12.62 13.09 -15.43
N TRP A 190 13.54 12.84 -14.49
CA TRP A 190 13.75 13.71 -13.33
C TRP A 190 14.85 14.75 -13.55
N GLU A 191 15.74 14.56 -14.53
CA GLU A 191 16.87 15.46 -14.76
C GLU A 191 16.46 16.84 -15.30
N GLU A 192 15.28 16.99 -15.91
CA GLU A 192 14.83 18.27 -16.49
C GLU A 192 13.94 19.11 -15.55
N GLU A 193 13.30 18.53 -14.53
CA GLU A 193 12.40 19.25 -13.60
C GLU A 193 12.84 19.20 -12.12
N ALA A 194 13.65 18.24 -11.70
CA ALA A 194 14.18 18.23 -10.33
C ALA A 194 15.50 19.02 -10.30
N GLY A 195 15.58 20.03 -9.43
CA GLY A 195 16.86 20.66 -9.11
C GLY A 195 17.84 19.68 -8.45
N ASP A 196 18.86 20.21 -7.75
CA ASP A 196 19.97 19.43 -7.16
C ASP A 196 19.57 18.37 -6.09
N GLU A 197 18.29 18.21 -5.74
CA GLU A 197 17.79 17.20 -4.80
C GLU A 197 16.79 16.27 -5.48
N ALA A 198 17.26 15.11 -5.97
CA ALA A 198 16.39 14.03 -6.40
C ALA A 198 15.57 13.52 -5.20
N PRO A 199 14.26 13.28 -5.36
CA PRO A 199 13.43 12.75 -4.27
C PRO A 199 13.94 11.38 -3.83
N ALA A 200 13.79 11.09 -2.54
CA ALA A 200 14.13 9.77 -2.01
C ALA A 200 13.27 8.68 -2.67
N PRO A 201 13.86 7.51 -2.97
CA PRO A 201 13.19 6.46 -3.73
C PRO A 201 12.06 5.82 -2.94
N LEU A 202 11.03 5.39 -3.67
CA LEU A 202 9.90 4.66 -3.11
C LEU A 202 10.31 3.42 -2.32
N SER A 203 9.65 3.20 -1.18
CA SER A 203 9.83 1.98 -0.38
C SER A 203 8.56 1.18 -0.16
N ALA A 204 8.71 -0.14 -0.16
CA ALA A 204 7.64 -1.08 0.16
C ALA A 204 7.38 -1.17 1.67
N PHE A 205 8.25 -0.59 2.48
CA PHE A 205 8.16 -0.55 3.93
C PHE A 205 8.34 0.88 4.43
N VAL A 206 7.42 1.33 5.28
CA VAL A 206 7.53 2.62 5.97
C VAL A 206 7.43 2.36 7.46
N GLY A 207 8.39 2.82 8.24
CA GLY A 207 8.29 2.78 9.69
C GLY A 207 8.09 4.19 10.21
N ASN A 208 7.07 4.36 11.05
CA ASN A 208 6.72 5.65 11.65
C ASN A 208 6.90 5.55 13.16
N ALA A 209 7.70 6.45 13.72
CA ALA A 209 7.84 6.64 15.16
C ALA A 209 7.43 8.06 15.55
N VAL A 210 6.12 8.29 15.61
CA VAL A 210 5.55 9.64 15.78
C VAL A 210 5.64 10.06 17.24
N GLU A 211 6.15 11.26 17.47
CA GLU A 211 6.28 11.92 18.78
C GLU A 211 5.24 13.03 18.95
N ALA A 212 5.01 13.44 20.20
CA ALA A 212 4.06 14.50 20.50
C ALA A 212 4.41 15.82 19.76
N GLY A 213 3.40 16.42 19.12
CA GLY A 213 3.56 17.67 18.37
C GLY A 213 4.11 17.51 16.94
N GLN A 214 4.44 16.30 16.49
CA GLN A 214 4.84 16.08 15.09
C GLN A 214 3.61 16.13 14.16
N PRO A 215 3.71 16.83 13.01
CA PRO A 215 2.64 16.87 12.04
C PRO A 215 2.53 15.51 11.33
N CYS A 216 1.29 15.06 11.09
CA CYS A 216 1.00 14.03 10.10
C CYS A 216 -0.17 14.50 9.24
N SER A 217 0.11 14.76 7.98
CA SER A 217 -0.83 15.36 7.04
C SER A 217 -1.76 14.29 6.45
N TRP A 218 -2.95 14.72 5.99
CA TRP A 218 -3.85 13.84 5.22
C TRP A 218 -3.21 13.45 3.90
N HIS A 219 -3.22 12.15 3.60
CA HIS A 219 -2.66 11.60 2.36
C HIS A 219 -3.30 10.26 1.99
N THR A 220 -2.93 9.77 0.81
CA THR A 220 -3.15 8.40 0.33
C THR A 220 -1.80 7.76 0.08
N ASP A 221 -1.64 6.48 0.35
CA ASP A 221 -0.36 5.79 0.17
C ASP A 221 -0.05 5.56 -1.31
N PHE A 222 -1.06 5.14 -2.08
CA PHE A 222 -0.93 4.89 -3.51
C PHE A 222 -2.29 4.84 -4.21
N ASP A 223 -2.44 5.63 -5.29
CA ASP A 223 -3.60 5.59 -6.18
C ASP A 223 -3.15 5.09 -7.58
N PRO A 224 -3.55 3.88 -8.01
CA PRO A 224 -3.19 3.35 -9.33
C PRO A 224 -3.74 4.17 -10.50
N PHE A 225 -4.76 5.01 -10.28
CA PHE A 225 -5.28 5.92 -11.30
C PHE A 225 -4.34 7.11 -11.53
N ARG A 226 -3.57 7.48 -10.50
CA ARG A 226 -2.61 8.59 -10.51
C ARG A 226 -1.17 8.16 -10.80
N THR A 227 -0.92 6.90 -11.13
CA THR A 227 0.43 6.42 -11.44
C THR A 227 1.07 7.27 -12.55
N PRO A 228 2.36 7.67 -12.42
CA PRO A 228 3.07 8.43 -13.45
C PRO A 228 3.02 7.77 -14.83
N LEU A 229 2.79 8.58 -15.88
CA LEU A 229 2.81 8.10 -17.26
C LEU A 229 4.21 7.59 -17.61
N GLY A 230 4.28 6.47 -18.32
CA GLY A 230 5.56 5.89 -18.74
C GLY A 230 6.30 5.14 -17.63
N SER A 231 5.78 5.11 -16.40
CA SER A 231 6.26 4.16 -15.39
C SER A 231 6.05 2.72 -15.88
N PRO A 232 6.93 1.78 -15.52
CA PRO A 232 6.74 0.38 -15.87
C PRO A 232 5.39 -0.19 -15.45
N TRP A 233 4.87 0.22 -14.29
CA TRP A 233 3.57 -0.19 -13.76
C TRP A 233 2.43 0.28 -14.66
N GLU A 234 2.43 1.56 -15.06
CA GLU A 234 1.44 2.11 -15.97
C GLU A 234 1.52 1.42 -17.34
N ALA A 235 2.72 1.19 -17.88
CA ALA A 235 2.88 0.46 -19.14
C ALA A 235 2.28 -0.96 -19.07
N ARG A 236 2.33 -1.60 -17.90
CA ARG A 236 1.82 -2.97 -17.71
C ARG A 236 0.34 -3.02 -17.42
N TYR A 237 -0.15 -2.17 -16.52
CA TYR A 237 -1.49 -2.27 -15.95
C TYR A 237 -2.41 -1.12 -16.37
N GLY A 238 -1.87 -0.09 -17.03
CA GLY A 238 -2.54 1.18 -17.27
C GLY A 238 -2.81 1.93 -15.97
N ARG A 239 -3.58 3.01 -16.09
CA ARG A 239 -4.24 3.67 -14.96
C ARG A 239 -5.60 3.02 -14.71
N TYR A 240 -5.91 2.74 -13.46
CA TYR A 240 -7.15 2.05 -13.08
C TYR A 240 -7.56 2.42 -11.65
N GLY A 241 -8.84 2.28 -11.33
CA GLY A 241 -9.29 2.40 -9.94
C GLY A 241 -8.85 1.18 -9.13
N ASN A 242 -8.38 1.35 -7.89
CA ASN A 242 -7.68 0.32 -7.14
C ASN A 242 -8.40 -1.06 -7.10
N ARG A 243 -9.70 -1.08 -6.81
CA ARG A 243 -10.53 -2.29 -6.75
C ARG A 243 -11.05 -2.77 -8.11
N GLN A 244 -10.54 -2.24 -9.22
CA GLN A 244 -10.98 -2.63 -10.56
C GLN A 244 -10.71 -4.11 -10.84
N ARG A 245 -11.75 -4.82 -11.29
CA ARG A 245 -11.68 -6.26 -11.59
C ARG A 245 -10.56 -6.59 -12.59
N GLY A 246 -9.82 -7.66 -12.28
CA GLY A 246 -8.71 -8.15 -13.12
C GLY A 246 -7.43 -7.32 -13.02
N LYS A 247 -7.42 -6.26 -12.21
CA LYS A 247 -6.22 -5.48 -11.88
C LYS A 247 -5.66 -5.89 -10.50
N PRO A 248 -4.37 -5.63 -10.24
CA PRO A 248 -3.82 -5.78 -8.91
C PRO A 248 -4.58 -4.89 -7.91
N LEU A 249 -4.89 -5.42 -6.72
CA LEU A 249 -5.39 -4.62 -5.61
C LEU A 249 -4.20 -4.08 -4.80
N CYS A 250 -4.07 -2.77 -4.68
CA CYS A 250 -3.03 -2.10 -3.91
C CYS A 250 -3.50 -1.89 -2.46
N VAL A 251 -2.71 -2.41 -1.53
CA VAL A 251 -3.09 -2.53 -0.11
C VAL A 251 -1.96 -1.99 0.75
N SER A 252 -2.31 -1.25 1.79
CA SER A 252 -1.40 -0.95 2.88
C SER A 252 -1.77 -1.79 4.11
N MET A 253 -0.78 -2.48 4.67
CA MET A 253 -0.90 -3.16 5.95
C MET A 253 -0.15 -2.34 6.99
N LEU A 254 -0.80 -1.92 8.07
CA LEU A 254 -0.21 -1.17 9.18
C LEU A 254 -0.25 -2.02 10.44
N VAL A 255 0.87 -2.11 11.17
CA VAL A 255 0.90 -2.73 12.50
C VAL A 255 1.32 -1.74 13.58
N TYR A 256 0.68 -1.82 14.73
CA TYR A 256 1.04 -1.04 15.92
C TYR A 256 1.93 -1.86 16.84
N LEU A 257 3.08 -1.29 17.22
CA LEU A 257 4.16 -2.06 17.82
C LEU A 257 4.38 -1.78 19.30
N ASN A 258 3.87 -0.68 19.87
CA ASN A 258 4.04 -0.40 21.30
C ASN A 258 3.41 -1.50 22.17
N GLU A 259 4.00 -1.77 23.34
CA GLU A 259 3.49 -2.77 24.30
C GLU A 259 2.17 -2.37 24.95
N ALA A 260 1.97 -1.06 25.17
CA ALA A 260 0.74 -0.50 25.68
C ALA A 260 0.52 0.88 25.06
N TRP A 261 -0.75 1.19 24.75
CA TRP A 261 -1.16 2.50 24.28
C TRP A 261 -2.55 2.86 24.82
N PRO A 262 -2.64 3.38 26.06
CA PRO A 262 -3.91 3.77 26.66
C PRO A 262 -4.57 4.94 25.88
N PRO A 263 -5.89 5.14 26.00
CA PRO A 263 -6.60 6.13 25.18
C PRO A 263 -6.06 7.55 25.33
N GLU A 264 -5.56 7.91 26.51
CA GLU A 264 -5.05 9.24 26.84
C GLU A 264 -3.76 9.62 26.10
N TYR A 265 -3.17 8.67 25.36
CA TYR A 265 -1.96 8.90 24.56
C TYR A 265 -2.28 9.36 23.13
N ASP A 266 -3.55 9.42 22.73
CA ASP A 266 -4.02 9.76 21.39
C ASP A 266 -3.35 8.88 20.31
N ALA A 267 -2.83 9.50 19.24
CA ALA A 267 -2.10 8.86 18.14
C ALA A 267 -2.87 7.81 17.33
N GLU A 268 -4.18 8.00 17.19
CA GLU A 268 -5.03 7.24 16.30
C GLU A 268 -4.63 7.40 14.83
N THR A 269 -4.90 6.35 14.05
CA THR A 269 -4.99 6.48 12.60
C THR A 269 -6.42 6.88 12.26
N LEU A 270 -6.57 8.01 11.57
CA LEU A 270 -7.86 8.56 11.14
C LEU A 270 -8.07 8.25 9.67
N PHE A 271 -9.27 7.78 9.33
CA PHE A 271 -9.71 7.49 7.97
C PHE A 271 -10.84 8.45 7.60
N LEU A 272 -10.74 9.07 6.42
CA LEU A 272 -11.64 10.13 6.00
C LEU A 272 -12.30 9.76 4.67
N ASP A 273 -13.61 9.98 4.60
CA ASP A 273 -14.33 10.16 3.35
C ASP A 273 -14.16 11.63 2.93
N PRO A 274 -13.35 11.93 1.90
CA PRO A 274 -12.94 13.30 1.59
C PRO A 274 -14.11 14.16 1.14
N ASP A 275 -15.10 13.56 0.47
CA ASP A 275 -16.26 14.26 -0.08
C ASP A 275 -17.21 14.73 1.03
N THR A 276 -17.43 13.92 2.06
CA THR A 276 -18.32 14.27 3.18
C THR A 276 -17.61 14.92 4.36
N GLY A 277 -16.28 14.79 4.44
CA GLY A 277 -15.50 15.20 5.62
C GLY A 277 -15.79 14.35 6.86
N THR A 278 -16.42 13.17 6.70
CA THR A 278 -16.73 12.26 7.81
C THR A 278 -15.74 11.10 7.86
N GLY A 279 -15.49 10.54 9.04
CA GLY A 279 -14.43 9.56 9.20
C GLY A 279 -14.53 8.71 10.46
N VAL A 280 -13.62 7.74 10.56
CA VAL A 280 -13.43 6.92 11.77
C VAL A 280 -11.99 7.06 12.26
N LEU A 281 -11.77 6.68 13.52
CA LEU A 281 -10.45 6.55 14.10
C LEU A 281 -10.18 5.11 14.51
N VAL A 282 -8.92 4.70 14.42
CA VAL A 282 -8.42 3.41 14.90
C VAL A 282 -7.33 3.66 15.92
N ARG A 283 -7.55 3.20 17.15
CA ARG A 283 -6.57 3.28 18.22
C ARG A 283 -5.40 2.32 17.98
N PRO A 284 -4.16 2.73 18.30
CA PRO A 284 -2.96 1.95 18.08
C PRO A 284 -2.75 0.86 19.14
N ALA A 285 -3.69 -0.09 19.23
CA ALA A 285 -3.60 -1.18 20.19
C ALA A 285 -2.41 -2.12 19.89
N PRO A 286 -1.73 -2.68 20.92
CA PRO A 286 -0.57 -3.55 20.71
C PRO A 286 -0.87 -4.73 19.77
N GLY A 287 -0.06 -4.88 18.71
CA GLY A 287 -0.18 -5.98 17.75
C GLY A 287 -1.40 -5.90 16.83
N ARG A 288 -2.21 -4.86 16.92
CA ARG A 288 -3.33 -4.64 16.00
C ARG A 288 -2.81 -4.39 14.59
N VAL A 289 -3.47 -5.02 13.63
CA VAL A 289 -3.18 -4.93 12.20
C VAL A 289 -4.32 -4.20 11.51
N VAL A 290 -4.00 -3.21 10.69
CA VAL A 290 -4.95 -2.52 9.82
C VAL A 290 -4.61 -2.88 8.38
N LEU A 291 -5.58 -3.39 7.63
CA LEU A 291 -5.51 -3.55 6.19
C LEU A 291 -6.40 -2.48 5.58
N MET A 292 -5.85 -1.64 4.72
CA MET A 292 -6.58 -0.59 4.03
C MET A 292 -6.25 -0.61 2.54
N ASP A 293 -7.23 -0.29 1.71
CA ASP A 293 -6.92 0.00 0.31
C ASP A 293 -5.96 1.21 0.27
N ALA A 294 -4.92 1.13 -0.56
CA ALA A 294 -3.84 2.12 -0.54
C ALA A 294 -4.28 3.54 -0.97
N ASP A 295 -5.45 3.65 -1.60
CA ASP A 295 -6.09 4.90 -2.03
C ASP A 295 -7.02 5.51 -0.96
N VAL A 296 -7.14 4.90 0.23
CA VAL A 296 -7.90 5.48 1.34
C VAL A 296 -7.19 6.73 1.88
N THR A 297 -7.93 7.84 1.99
CA THR A 297 -7.43 9.06 2.63
C THR A 297 -7.32 8.86 4.14
N HIS A 298 -6.13 9.05 4.68
CA HIS A 298 -5.85 8.85 6.09
C HIS A 298 -4.76 9.78 6.62
N ARG A 299 -4.67 9.85 7.95
CA ARG A 299 -3.55 10.48 8.66
C ARG A 299 -3.38 9.90 10.05
N ILE A 300 -2.34 10.33 10.75
CA ILE A 300 -2.08 10.02 12.15
C ILE A 300 -2.43 11.27 12.99
N SER A 301 -3.13 11.14 14.12
CA SER A 301 -3.15 12.22 15.12
C SER A 301 -1.80 12.25 15.84
N PRO A 302 -1.27 13.41 16.23
CA PRO A 302 -0.07 13.44 17.05
C PRO A 302 -0.35 12.76 18.40
N PRO A 303 0.62 12.04 18.98
CA PRO A 303 0.55 11.62 20.36
C PRO A 303 0.34 12.79 21.31
N SER A 304 -0.36 12.54 22.41
CA SER A 304 -0.48 13.50 23.49
C SER A 304 0.85 13.67 24.23
N LEU A 305 1.01 14.78 24.96
CA LEU A 305 2.18 14.99 25.82
C LEU A 305 2.30 13.95 26.95
N LEU A 306 1.22 13.22 27.26
CA LEU A 306 1.22 12.17 28.28
C LEU A 306 1.96 10.90 27.83
N ALA A 307 2.08 10.68 26.52
CA ALA A 307 2.69 9.46 25.98
C ALA A 307 4.16 9.30 26.39
N GLN A 308 4.92 10.40 26.44
CA GLN A 308 6.36 10.46 26.79
C GLN A 308 7.27 9.47 26.01
N GLN A 309 6.77 8.89 24.93
CA GLN A 309 7.47 7.97 24.04
C GLN A 309 6.83 8.03 22.65
N PRO A 310 7.56 7.66 21.58
CA PRO A 310 6.99 7.60 20.24
C PRO A 310 5.95 6.48 20.09
N ARG A 311 4.96 6.70 19.22
CA ARG A 311 4.10 5.64 18.69
C ARG A 311 4.83 4.95 17.54
N TYR A 312 5.24 3.70 17.74
CA TYR A 312 5.88 2.88 16.72
C TYR A 312 4.86 2.14 15.88
N SER A 313 5.02 2.25 14.56
CA SER A 313 4.27 1.47 13.60
C SER A 313 5.10 1.11 12.38
N LEU A 314 4.75 0.00 11.74
CA LEU A 314 5.33 -0.45 10.50
C LEU A 314 4.22 -0.64 9.46
N VAL A 315 4.44 -0.09 8.27
CA VAL A 315 3.54 -0.19 7.12
C VAL A 315 4.21 -1.04 6.05
N TRP A 316 3.50 -2.02 5.51
CA TRP A 316 3.83 -2.70 4.27
C TRP A 316 2.94 -2.12 3.16
N LYS A 317 3.57 -1.67 2.07
CA LYS A 317 2.88 -1.37 0.82
C LYS A 317 2.89 -2.63 -0.04
N LEU A 318 1.71 -3.12 -0.42
CA LEU A 318 1.50 -4.43 -1.02
C LEU A 318 0.69 -4.33 -2.31
N ALA A 319 0.91 -5.31 -3.19
CA ALA A 319 0.11 -5.55 -4.39
C ALA A 319 -0.43 -6.98 -4.38
N PHE A 320 -1.76 -7.12 -4.44
CA PHE A 320 -2.48 -8.39 -4.41
C PHE A 320 -2.85 -8.73 -5.85
N PHE A 321 -2.12 -9.67 -6.45
CA PHE A 321 -2.35 -10.11 -7.82
C PHE A 321 -3.35 -11.28 -7.83
N PRO A 322 -4.46 -11.22 -8.57
CA PRO A 322 -5.37 -12.36 -8.69
C PRO A 322 -4.64 -13.63 -9.15
N ALA A 323 -4.83 -14.75 -8.45
CA ALA A 323 -4.00 -15.96 -8.54
C ALA A 323 -3.98 -16.64 -9.93
N GLY A 324 -4.98 -16.42 -10.80
CA GLY A 324 -4.94 -16.88 -12.20
C GLY A 324 -4.62 -15.79 -13.22
N GLY A 325 -3.99 -14.69 -12.78
CA GLY A 325 -3.53 -13.61 -13.64
C GLY A 325 -4.61 -12.57 -13.98
N PRO A 326 -4.30 -11.60 -14.86
CA PRO A 326 -5.24 -10.54 -15.26
C PRO A 326 -6.48 -11.08 -16.00
N GLU A 327 -6.41 -12.32 -16.48
CA GLU A 327 -7.46 -13.01 -17.23
C GLU A 327 -8.35 -13.88 -16.32
N CYS A 328 -8.10 -13.87 -15.00
CA CYS A 328 -8.86 -14.68 -14.06
C CYS A 328 -10.31 -14.21 -13.90
N SER A 329 -11.12 -15.08 -13.29
CA SER A 329 -12.58 -15.11 -13.44
C SER A 329 -13.25 -13.71 -13.38
N PRO A 330 -14.18 -13.39 -14.30
CA PRO A 330 -15.09 -12.25 -14.20
C PRO A 330 -15.70 -11.95 -12.83
N THR A 331 -15.82 -12.99 -12.03
CA THR A 331 -16.61 -13.03 -10.80
C THR A 331 -15.75 -12.87 -9.56
N GLN A 332 -14.42 -12.81 -9.68
CA GLN A 332 -13.56 -12.61 -8.52
C GLN A 332 -13.66 -11.14 -8.08
N GLU A 333 -14.21 -10.93 -6.89
CA GLU A 333 -14.24 -9.60 -6.25
C GLU A 333 -12.83 -9.22 -5.78
N CYS A 334 -12.38 -8.02 -6.13
CA CYS A 334 -11.18 -7.42 -5.55
C CYS A 334 -11.59 -6.66 -4.29
N SER A 335 -11.53 -7.31 -3.14
CA SER A 335 -11.86 -6.66 -1.86
C SER A 335 -11.01 -7.20 -0.71
N LEU A 336 -10.62 -6.29 0.19
CA LEU A 336 -10.05 -6.64 1.48
C LEU A 336 -11.05 -7.33 2.40
N ALA A 337 -12.32 -6.94 2.33
CA ALA A 337 -13.37 -7.47 3.19
C ALA A 337 -13.69 -8.93 2.83
N ARG A 338 -14.10 -9.72 3.83
CA ARG A 338 -14.44 -11.13 3.66
C ARG A 338 -15.89 -11.40 4.05
N PRO A 339 -16.59 -12.30 3.33
CA PRO A 339 -17.96 -12.67 3.66
C PRO A 339 -18.12 -13.14 5.11
N GLN A 340 -17.15 -13.90 5.63
CA GLN A 340 -17.17 -14.41 7.00
C GLN A 340 -17.03 -13.34 8.09
N TRP A 341 -16.69 -12.11 7.75
CA TRP A 341 -16.56 -10.99 8.70
C TRP A 341 -17.85 -10.18 8.83
N GLY A 342 -18.92 -10.62 8.18
CA GLY A 342 -20.19 -9.90 8.13
C GLY A 342 -20.14 -8.70 7.19
N PRO A 343 -21.30 -8.01 7.03
CA PRO A 343 -21.36 -6.82 6.19
C PRO A 343 -20.49 -5.71 6.75
N ALA A 344 -19.83 -4.97 5.87
CA ALA A 344 -19.08 -3.79 6.27
C ALA A 344 -20.02 -2.71 6.80
N GLN A 345 -19.59 -2.03 7.86
CA GLN A 345 -20.20 -0.79 8.29
C GLN A 345 -19.93 0.26 7.22
N ARG A 346 -20.98 0.99 6.82
CA ARG A 346 -20.90 2.01 5.76
C ARG A 346 -20.93 3.39 6.39
N LEU A 347 -19.98 4.25 6.04
CA LEU A 347 -19.89 5.64 6.50
C LEU A 347 -19.73 6.60 5.31
N GLY A 348 -20.04 7.88 5.49
CA GLY A 348 -19.83 8.87 4.44
C GLY A 348 -20.72 8.64 3.23
N THR A 349 -20.18 8.92 2.05
CA THR A 349 -20.81 8.63 0.75
C THR A 349 -21.19 7.14 0.62
N SER A 350 -20.38 6.22 1.15
CA SER A 350 -20.69 4.78 1.20
C SER A 350 -21.95 4.46 2.02
N GLY A 351 -22.27 5.30 3.01
CA GLY A 351 -23.50 5.23 3.81
C GLY A 351 -24.69 5.95 3.18
N GLY A 352 -24.53 6.53 1.98
CA GLY A 352 -25.55 7.31 1.29
C GLY A 352 -25.64 8.77 1.76
N LEU A 353 -24.63 9.29 2.47
CA LEU A 353 -24.57 10.70 2.77
C LEU A 353 -24.31 11.51 1.49
N PRO A 354 -24.99 12.64 1.30
CA PRO A 354 -24.81 13.47 0.11
C PRO A 354 -23.45 14.17 0.15
N VAL A 355 -22.85 14.35 -1.04
CA VAL A 355 -21.68 15.22 -1.21
C VAL A 355 -22.13 16.69 -1.05
N PRO A 356 -21.57 17.46 -0.11
CA PRO A 356 -21.89 18.88 0.05
C PRO A 356 -21.50 19.67 -1.21
N ALA A 357 -22.33 20.62 -1.64
CA ALA A 357 -22.11 21.40 -2.86
C ALA A 357 -20.80 22.23 -2.88
N MET A 358 -20.13 22.41 -1.73
CA MET A 358 -18.86 23.13 -1.60
C MET A 358 -17.62 22.21 -1.55
N ALA A 359 -17.76 20.89 -1.58
CA ALA A 359 -16.63 19.97 -1.46
C ALA A 359 -15.72 19.94 -2.71
N CYS A 360 -16.20 20.38 -3.88
CA CYS A 360 -15.44 20.37 -5.14
C CYS A 360 -14.17 21.23 -5.12
N GLU A 361 -14.06 22.27 -4.28
CA GLU A 361 -12.86 23.14 -4.25
C GLU A 361 -11.78 22.67 -3.26
N ALA A 362 -12.12 21.83 -2.27
CA ALA A 362 -11.19 21.43 -1.21
C ALA A 362 -10.36 20.18 -1.57
N ALA A 363 -10.93 19.25 -2.35
CA ALA A 363 -10.30 17.97 -2.70
C ALA A 363 -9.00 18.12 -3.52
N GLU A 364 -8.88 19.18 -4.33
CA GLU A 364 -7.65 19.46 -5.09
C GLU A 364 -6.46 19.86 -4.20
N SER A 365 -6.71 20.39 -3.00
CA SER A 365 -5.65 20.84 -2.07
C SER A 365 -5.13 19.75 -1.12
N ILE A 366 -5.90 18.68 -0.92
CA ILE A 366 -5.58 17.59 0.03
C ILE A 366 -4.57 16.59 -0.57
N ILE A 367 -4.49 16.52 -1.91
CA ILE A 367 -3.74 15.49 -2.62
C ILE A 367 -2.44 16.09 -3.16
N SER A 368 -1.46 16.31 -2.27
CA SER A 368 -0.04 16.40 -2.70
C SER A 368 0.55 14.99 -2.65
N THR A 369 0.51 14.28 -3.78
CA THR A 369 1.00 12.90 -3.95
C THR A 369 2.51 12.73 -3.84
N ARG A 370 3.29 13.76 -3.49
CA ARG A 370 4.76 13.72 -3.60
C ARG A 370 5.52 13.42 -2.30
N SER A 371 4.85 13.34 -1.15
CA SER A 371 5.58 13.29 0.14
C SER A 371 5.55 11.96 0.90
N CYS A 372 4.51 11.14 0.78
CA CYS A 372 4.41 9.89 1.57
C CYS A 372 5.04 8.67 0.87
N LEU A 373 5.84 8.97 -0.15
CA LEU A 373 6.41 8.03 -1.09
C LEU A 373 7.90 7.80 -0.77
N ALA A 374 8.57 8.75 -0.13
CA ALA A 374 9.96 8.66 0.36
C ALA A 374 10.10 7.98 1.74
#